data_AF-A0A844B9A3-F1
#
_entry.id   AF-A0A844B9A3-F1
#
_cell.length_a   1.000
_cell.length_b   1.000
_cell.length_c   1.000
_cell.angle_alpha   90.00
_cell.angle_beta   90.00
_cell.angle_gamma   90.00
#
_symmetry.space_group_name_H-M   'P 1'
#
loop_
_entity.id
_entity.type
_entity.pdbx_description
1 polymer ?
#
loop_
_entity_poly.entity_id
_entity_poly.type
_entity_poly.pdbx_seq_one_letter_code
_entity_poly.pdbx_strand_id
1 'polypeptide(L)'
;MKTTLVALAAALTMTGCNPDHSLMKRRATEWKSKADTEIPAGRSVEEARAWGSRNGIVFSDLEKQRQLYAIVERIPENGLSSYVCSDWSIILKVNLTASGTTVNNEVSTVGTCL
;
A
#
# COMPACT_ATOMS: atom_id res chain seq x y z
N MET A 1 -21.67 -27.75 44.69
CA MET A 1 -20.63 -26.74 44.97
C MET A 1 -19.26 -27.38 44.83
N LYS A 2 -18.46 -26.92 43.86
CA LYS A 2 -16.98 -27.01 43.73
C LYS A 2 -16.61 -26.55 42.31
N THR A 3 -16.21 -25.28 42.19
CA THR A 3 -14.86 -24.80 41.77
C THR A 3 -14.56 -24.87 40.28
N THR A 4 -14.75 -23.72 39.62
CA THR A 4 -13.80 -22.96 38.78
C THR A 4 -12.74 -23.73 37.98
N LEU A 5 -12.67 -23.47 36.66
CA LEU A 5 -11.43 -23.06 35.98
C LEU A 5 -11.71 -22.46 34.60
N VAL A 6 -11.48 -21.15 34.54
CA VAL A 6 -11.25 -20.34 33.34
C VAL A 6 -9.87 -20.70 32.79
N ALA A 7 -9.76 -20.78 31.45
CA ALA A 7 -8.60 -20.40 30.62
C ALA A 7 -8.30 -21.43 29.51
N LEU A 8 -8.29 -20.98 28.26
CA LEU A 8 -7.03 -20.94 27.54
C LEU A 8 -7.08 -19.83 26.50
N ALA A 9 -6.45 -18.71 26.86
CA ALA A 9 -6.23 -17.57 26.02
C ALA A 9 -5.18 -17.91 24.95
N ALA A 10 -5.48 -17.47 23.73
CA ALA A 10 -4.57 -16.92 22.73
C ALA A 10 -3.12 -17.43 22.74
N ALA A 11 -2.87 -18.49 21.97
CA ALA A 11 -1.56 -18.78 21.40
C ALA A 11 -1.56 -18.40 19.91
N LEU A 12 -1.51 -17.11 19.63
CA LEU A 12 -1.15 -16.60 18.29
C LEU A 12 0.11 -15.72 18.45
N THR A 13 1.18 -16.34 18.93
CA THR A 13 2.53 -15.81 18.72
C THR A 13 2.93 -16.11 17.29
N MET A 14 2.48 -15.28 16.34
CA MET A 14 3.14 -15.22 15.04
C MET A 14 4.37 -14.33 15.19
N THR A 15 5.45 -14.97 15.62
CA THR A 15 6.81 -14.51 15.44
C THR A 15 7.09 -14.35 13.95
N GLY A 16 7.33 -13.11 13.53
CA GLY A 16 7.73 -12.77 12.17
C GLY A 16 8.43 -11.42 12.11
N CYS A 17 9.32 -11.12 13.08
CA CYS A 17 10.24 -9.99 12.95
C CYS A 17 11.31 -10.33 11.92
N ASN A 18 11.21 -9.75 10.73
CA ASN A 18 12.32 -9.67 9.78
C ASN A 18 12.51 -8.17 9.45
N PRO A 19 13.44 -7.42 10.06
CA PRO A 19 13.17 -6.02 10.39
C PRO A 19 13.04 -5.03 9.22
N ASP A 20 13.75 -5.19 8.09
CA ASP A 20 13.79 -4.12 7.07
C ASP A 20 12.92 -4.36 5.83
N HIS A 21 13.08 -5.50 5.14
CA HIS A 21 12.23 -5.78 3.96
C HIS A 21 10.76 -6.08 4.33
N SER A 22 10.47 -6.49 5.57
CA SER A 22 9.09 -6.76 5.99
C SER A 22 8.27 -5.49 6.11
N LEU A 23 8.88 -4.36 6.48
CA LEU A 23 8.17 -3.09 6.61
C LEU A 23 7.67 -2.63 5.25
N MET A 24 8.54 -2.60 4.22
CA MET A 24 8.15 -2.19 2.86
C MET A 24 7.01 -3.05 2.34
N LYS A 25 7.17 -4.37 2.44
CA LYS A 25 6.17 -5.32 1.96
C LYS A 25 4.85 -5.17 2.70
N ARG A 26 4.89 -4.98 4.02
CA ARG A 26 3.69 -4.75 4.84
C ARG A 26 2.97 -3.47 4.44
N ARG A 27 3.70 -2.35 4.34
CA ARG A 27 3.12 -1.05 3.97
C ARG A 27 2.55 -1.06 2.55
N ALA A 28 3.24 -1.68 1.59
CA ALA A 28 2.73 -1.87 0.24
C ALA A 28 1.43 -2.71 0.22
N THR A 29 1.35 -3.73 1.07
CA THR A 29 0.15 -4.58 1.20
C THR A 29 -1.01 -3.82 1.82
N GLU A 30 -0.75 -3.01 2.86
CA GLU A 30 -1.76 -2.13 3.48
C GLU A 30 -2.33 -1.14 2.46
N TRP A 31 -1.47 -0.50 1.66
CA TRP A 31 -1.91 0.41 0.60
C TRP A 31 -2.73 -0.30 -0.48
N LYS A 32 -2.30 -1.49 -0.91
CA LYS A 32 -3.04 -2.29 -1.89
C LYS A 32 -4.43 -2.66 -1.37
N SER A 33 -4.51 -3.18 -0.15
CA SER A 33 -5.78 -3.55 0.49
C SER A 33 -6.71 -2.36 0.63
N LYS A 34 -6.17 -1.20 1.03
CA LYS A 34 -6.93 0.03 1.18
C LYS A 34 -7.51 0.50 -0.16
N ALA A 35 -6.67 0.56 -1.21
CA ALA A 35 -7.10 0.94 -2.54
C ALA A 35 -8.16 -0.04 -3.09
N ASP A 36 -7.94 -1.35 -3.00
CA ASP A 36 -8.91 -2.34 -3.48
C ASP A 36 -10.26 -2.28 -2.79
N THR A 37 -10.28 -1.89 -1.51
CA THR A 37 -11.51 -1.75 -0.72
C THR A 37 -12.25 -0.46 -1.05
N GLU A 38 -11.53 0.66 -1.15
CA GLU A 38 -12.13 1.99 -1.23
C GLU A 38 -12.31 2.50 -2.67
N ILE A 39 -11.49 2.03 -3.62
CA ILE A 39 -11.59 2.30 -5.06
C ILE A 39 -11.57 0.98 -5.86
N PRO A 40 -12.58 0.10 -5.68
CA PRO A 40 -12.69 -1.14 -6.43
C PRO A 40 -12.92 -0.87 -7.93
N ALA A 41 -12.90 -1.92 -8.75
CA ALA A 41 -13.22 -1.85 -10.16
C ALA A 41 -14.60 -1.22 -10.42
N GLY A 42 -14.73 -0.49 -11.53
CA GLY A 42 -15.98 0.15 -11.97
C GLY A 42 -16.23 1.56 -11.41
N ARG A 43 -15.34 2.09 -10.57
CA ARG A 43 -15.40 3.49 -10.10
C ARG A 43 -14.99 4.45 -11.19
N SER A 44 -15.54 5.65 -11.20
CA SER A 44 -15.10 6.72 -12.11
C SER A 44 -13.70 7.23 -11.74
N VAL A 45 -13.00 7.80 -12.71
CA VAL A 45 -11.69 8.45 -12.47
C VAL A 45 -11.82 9.61 -11.49
N GLU A 46 -12.94 10.34 -11.49
CA GLU A 46 -13.24 11.42 -10.55
C GLU A 46 -13.37 10.90 -9.12
N GLU A 47 -14.05 9.76 -8.91
CA GLU A 47 -14.13 9.11 -7.60
C GLU A 47 -12.75 8.68 -7.10
N ALA A 48 -11.91 8.12 -7.97
CA ALA A 48 -10.54 7.74 -7.63
C ALA A 48 -9.69 8.96 -7.24
N ARG A 49 -9.82 10.08 -7.97
CA ARG A 49 -9.15 11.35 -7.64
C ARG A 49 -9.65 11.94 -6.32
N ALA A 50 -10.95 11.93 -6.10
CA ALA A 50 -11.54 12.40 -4.86
C ALA A 50 -11.08 11.54 -3.66
N TRP A 51 -11.01 10.22 -3.84
CA TRP A 51 -10.42 9.32 -2.86
C TRP A 51 -8.95 9.66 -2.58
N GLY A 52 -8.16 9.89 -3.63
CA GLY A 52 -6.76 10.30 -3.49
C GLY A 52 -6.63 11.57 -2.67
N SER A 53 -7.38 12.61 -3.02
CA SER A 53 -7.37 13.90 -2.32
C SER A 53 -7.73 13.76 -0.82
N ARG A 54 -8.74 12.96 -0.47
CA ARG A 54 -9.10 12.70 0.94
C ARG A 54 -8.00 11.97 1.72
N ASN A 55 -7.13 11.25 1.03
CA ASN A 55 -6.02 10.50 1.61
C ASN A 55 -4.67 11.22 1.46
N GLY A 56 -4.66 12.49 1.02
CA GLY A 56 -3.42 13.24 0.80
C GLY A 56 -2.60 12.76 -0.40
N ILE A 57 -3.21 12.00 -1.31
CA ILE A 57 -2.58 11.47 -2.52
C ILE A 57 -2.89 12.38 -3.69
N VAL A 58 -1.84 12.83 -4.37
CA VAL A 58 -1.95 13.61 -5.61
C VAL A 58 -1.61 12.69 -6.78
N PHE A 59 -2.60 12.40 -7.62
CA PHE A 59 -2.43 11.56 -8.80
C PHE A 59 -1.98 12.36 -10.02
N SER A 60 -0.90 11.89 -10.64
CA SER A 60 -0.52 12.24 -12.01
C SER A 60 -1.28 11.35 -12.99
N ASP A 61 -1.70 11.93 -14.12
CA ASP A 61 -2.35 11.18 -15.19
C ASP A 61 -1.31 10.66 -16.18
N LEU A 62 -1.32 9.35 -16.42
CA LEU A 62 -0.51 8.68 -17.42
C LEU A 62 -1.42 8.24 -18.57
N GLU A 63 -1.89 9.21 -19.36
CA GLU A 63 -2.95 9.03 -20.36
C GLU A 63 -2.66 7.88 -21.35
N LYS A 64 -1.41 7.76 -21.82
CA LYS A 64 -1.00 6.72 -22.76
C LYS A 64 -1.09 5.32 -22.15
N GLN A 65 -0.86 5.21 -20.85
CA GLN A 65 -0.94 3.98 -20.08
C GLN A 65 -2.34 3.76 -19.49
N ARG A 66 -3.24 4.76 -19.60
CA ARG A 66 -4.55 4.79 -18.94
C ARG A 66 -4.45 4.50 -17.45
N GLN A 67 -3.58 5.26 -16.78
CA GLN A 67 -3.29 5.04 -15.37
C GLN A 67 -3.32 6.36 -14.60
N LEU A 68 -3.92 6.35 -13.42
CA LEU A 68 -3.55 7.30 -12.38
C LEU A 68 -2.32 6.76 -11.64
N TYR A 69 -1.36 7.63 -11.40
CA TYR A 69 -0.08 7.28 -10.78
C TYR A 69 0.21 8.21 -9.60
N ALA A 70 0.61 7.65 -8.45
CA ALA A 70 1.07 8.46 -7.33
C ALA A 70 2.11 7.73 -6.47
N ILE A 71 3.04 8.50 -5.89
CA ILE A 71 3.84 8.06 -4.75
C ILE A 71 2.98 8.28 -3.50
N VAL A 72 2.58 7.20 -2.84
CA VAL A 72 1.66 7.25 -1.68
C VAL A 72 2.41 7.26 -0.35
N GLU A 73 3.65 6.80 -0.33
CA GLU A 73 4.49 6.80 0.86
C GLU A 73 5.97 6.78 0.46
N ARG A 74 6.80 7.48 1.22
CA ARG A 74 8.27 7.36 1.18
C ARG A 74 8.74 6.89 2.53
N ILE A 75 9.57 5.85 2.54
CA ILE A 75 10.09 5.26 3.76
C ILE A 75 11.62 5.35 3.71
N PRO A 76 12.23 6.17 4.59
CA PRO A 76 13.68 6.30 4.64
C PRO A 76 14.30 4.99 5.11
N GLU A 77 15.41 4.61 4.49
CA GLU A 77 16.19 3.45 4.94
C GLU A 77 17.18 3.90 6.02
N ASN A 78 16.97 3.45 7.26
CA ASN A 78 17.81 3.82 8.41
C ASN A 78 18.65 2.61 8.84
N GLY A 79 19.96 2.78 9.05
CA GLY A 79 20.85 1.72 9.55
C GLY A 79 21.97 1.33 8.57
N LEU A 80 22.66 0.21 8.82
CA LEU A 80 23.80 -0.26 8.01
C LEU A 80 23.43 -0.67 6.57
N SER A 81 22.15 -0.78 6.22
CA SER A 81 21.70 -1.04 4.84
C SER A 81 21.54 0.24 4.00
N SER A 82 21.58 1.43 4.64
CA SER A 82 21.54 2.74 3.97
C SER A 82 22.69 3.00 3.00
N TYR A 83 23.73 2.16 3.00
CA TYR A 83 24.81 2.21 2.02
C TYR A 83 24.39 1.75 0.62
N VAL A 84 23.21 1.12 0.46
CA VAL A 84 22.71 0.65 -0.84
C VAL A 84 21.59 1.55 -1.35
N CYS A 85 20.55 1.80 -0.55
CA CYS A 85 19.46 2.70 -0.95
C CYS A 85 19.13 3.74 0.14
N SER A 86 18.84 4.96 -0.30
CA SER A 86 18.60 6.14 0.55
C SER A 86 17.14 6.27 0.96
N ASP A 87 16.21 5.93 0.07
CA ASP A 87 14.78 5.85 0.35
C ASP A 87 14.08 4.77 -0.48
N TRP A 88 12.92 4.33 0.01
CA TRP A 88 11.98 3.50 -0.72
C TRP A 88 10.69 4.26 -0.95
N SER A 89 10.22 4.29 -2.20
CA SER A 89 8.94 4.86 -2.58
C SER A 89 7.91 3.74 -2.82
N ILE A 90 6.75 3.87 -2.19
CA ILE A 90 5.56 3.05 -2.50
C ILE A 90 4.73 3.81 -3.52
N ILE A 91 4.52 3.17 -4.66
CA ILE A 91 3.79 3.72 -5.79
C ILE A 91 2.46 3.00 -5.91
N LEU A 92 1.37 3.75 -5.96
CA LEU A 92 0.04 3.27 -6.30
C LEU A 92 -0.26 3.61 -7.76
N LYS A 93 -0.75 2.63 -8.50
CA LYS A 93 -1.30 2.78 -9.85
C LYS A 93 -2.75 2.36 -9.84
N VAL A 94 -3.62 3.18 -10.42
CA VAL A 94 -5.02 2.85 -10.68
C VAL A 94 -5.17 2.70 -12.18
N ASN A 95 -5.37 1.47 -12.65
CA ASN A 95 -5.55 1.22 -14.08
C ASN A 95 -6.98 1.57 -14.48
N LEU A 96 -7.12 2.22 -15.63
CA LEU A 96 -8.38 2.72 -16.14
C LEU A 96 -8.77 2.04 -17.46
N THR A 97 -10.07 1.90 -17.68
CA THR A 97 -10.64 1.56 -18.98
C THR A 97 -10.51 2.73 -19.94
N ALA A 98 -10.83 2.50 -21.22
CA ALA A 98 -10.91 3.57 -22.22
C ALA A 98 -11.96 4.64 -21.89
N SER A 99 -12.99 4.29 -21.10
CA SER A 99 -14.06 5.20 -20.68
C SER A 99 -13.79 5.89 -19.34
N GLY A 100 -12.59 5.75 -18.77
CA GLY A 100 -12.22 6.43 -17.52
C GLY A 100 -12.78 5.78 -16.26
N THR A 101 -13.02 4.45 -16.27
CA THR A 101 -13.42 3.70 -15.07
C THR A 101 -12.29 2.81 -14.56
N THR A 102 -12.21 2.58 -13.25
CA THR A 102 -11.17 1.75 -12.64
C THR A 102 -11.30 0.28 -13.06
N VAL A 103 -10.18 -0.36 -13.36
CA VAL A 103 -10.09 -1.80 -13.68
C VAL A 103 -9.57 -2.56 -12.46
N ASN A 104 -8.43 -2.11 -11.94
CA ASN A 104 -7.79 -2.65 -10.74
C ASN A 104 -6.80 -1.61 -10.20
N ASN A 105 -6.29 -1.89 -9.00
CA ASN A 105 -5.20 -1.14 -8.40
C ASN A 105 -3.95 -2.01 -8.36
N GLU A 106 -2.79 -1.40 -8.51
CA GLU A 106 -1.48 -2.04 -8.38
C GLU A 106 -0.61 -1.22 -7.44
N VAL A 107 0.18 -1.90 -6.62
CA VAL A 107 1.18 -1.27 -5.77
C VAL A 107 2.55 -1.83 -6.10
N SER A 108 3.50 -0.95 -6.34
CA SER A 108 4.91 -1.29 -6.57
C SER A 108 5.81 -0.53 -5.60
N THR A 109 7.00 -1.07 -5.35
CA THR A 109 8.02 -0.41 -4.53
C THR A 109 9.26 -0.15 -5.38
N VAL A 110 9.88 1.01 -5.22
CA VAL A 110 11.09 1.41 -5.94
C VAL A 110 12.06 2.02 -4.93
N GLY A 111 13.30 1.54 -4.91
CA GLY A 111 14.37 2.10 -4.09
C GLY A 111 15.19 3.12 -4.87
N THR A 112 15.57 4.22 -4.22
CA THR A 112 16.52 5.20 -4.74
C THR A 112 17.91 4.88 -4.18
N CYS A 113 18.77 4.32 -5.01
CA CYS A 113 20.08 3.80 -4.61
C CYS A 113 21.20 4.74 -5.08
N LEU A 114 22.21 4.96 -4.24
CA LEU A 114 23.35 5.84 -4.50
C LEU A 114 24.49 5.08 -5.19
#